data_AF-A0A8T5S4X9-F1
#
_entry.id   AF-A0A8T5S4X9-F1
#
_cell.length_a   1.000
_cell.length_b   1.000
_cell.length_c   1.000
_cell.angle_alpha   90.00
_cell.angle_beta   90.00
_cell.angle_gamma   90.00
#
_symmetry.space_group_name_H-M   'P 1'
#
loop_
_entity.id
_entity.type
_entity.pdbx_description
1 polymer ?
#
loop_
_entity_poly.entity_id
_entity_poly.type
_entity_poly.pdbx_seq_one_letter_code
_entity_poly.pdbx_strand_id
1 'polypeptide(L)'
;MNEVPQETEKKNYSRLVFLNLLICLFIIISYVYFAEAFGSISTVFLESQEFILRFGITLVLFTFLSVLAGSLQGLISGFLAELLYQVAFYHEIYLEWCLIVAILGFLVGLYKYKPLKFHEGIKIFYTFLMVIICSVIMTGIIIIFQTLFHPNQFPLDIVVLNFGLKFFLQALISIVFIVPLLLVLYDKILATEENDLYYMILTHHPTSASDHTFYLKFGRTKIYFCSRCSGVILGGLFAVFATHMLELVFQTEFNGELALLLIIILPIPGIVDWGTQRLLLRKSTTGSRIFTGFIIGNALHFMSFTYKYYFFTFMILIIYFSIIGALIYFGHKKEMKLLRMEDYPYLDEEEDE
;
A
#
# COMPACT_ATOMS: atom_id res chain seq x y z
N MET A 1 4.68 36.69 19.73
CA MET A 1 4.23 35.37 19.21
C MET A 1 4.01 34.49 20.42
N ASN A 2 2.75 34.19 20.75
CA ASN A 2 2.45 33.27 21.84
C ASN A 2 2.79 31.87 21.35
N GLU A 3 3.71 31.20 22.04
CA GLU A 3 4.02 29.80 21.82
C GLU A 3 2.74 29.00 22.09
N VAL A 4 2.10 28.53 21.03
CA VAL A 4 1.00 27.58 21.13
C VAL A 4 1.60 26.34 21.82
N PRO A 5 1.06 25.90 22.98
CA PRO A 5 1.60 24.75 23.67
C PRO A 5 1.61 23.57 22.70
N GLN A 6 2.78 22.95 22.53
CA GLN A 6 2.91 21.70 21.78
C GLN A 6 2.02 20.66 22.46
N GLU A 7 0.80 20.51 21.96
CA GLU A 7 -0.05 19.37 22.27
C GLU A 7 0.78 18.12 22.00
N THR A 8 1.00 17.35 23.07
CA THR A 8 1.65 16.04 22.96
C THR A 8 0.78 15.18 22.05
N GLU A 9 1.24 15.00 20.80
CA GLU A 9 0.56 14.21 19.79
C GLU A 9 0.25 12.84 20.38
N LYS A 10 -1.01 12.62 20.82
CA LYS A 10 -1.43 11.30 21.29
C LYS A 10 -1.20 10.35 20.13
N LYS A 11 -0.30 9.38 20.33
CA LYS A 11 0.01 8.35 19.34
C LYS A 11 -1.28 7.69 18.90
N ASN A 12 -1.73 8.03 17.69
CA ASN A 12 -2.91 7.43 17.11
C ASN A 12 -2.52 6.05 16.57
N TYR A 13 -2.62 5.03 17.42
CA TYR A 13 -2.26 3.64 17.08
C TYR A 13 -2.95 3.15 15.81
N SER A 14 -4.20 3.56 15.56
CA SER A 14 -4.93 3.19 14.33
C SER A 14 -4.23 3.70 13.07
N ARG A 15 -3.71 4.94 13.09
CA ARG A 15 -2.96 5.52 11.98
C ARG A 15 -1.66 4.76 11.75
N LEU A 16 -0.95 4.39 12.81
CA LEU A 16 0.30 3.65 12.72
C LEU A 16 0.09 2.25 12.09
N VAL A 17 -0.92 1.52 12.57
CA VAL A 17 -1.26 0.19 12.05
C VAL A 17 -1.71 0.29 10.59
N PHE A 18 -2.64 1.19 10.29
CA PHE A 18 -3.16 1.37 8.93
C PHE A 18 -2.05 1.72 7.94
N LEU A 19 -1.16 2.66 8.29
CA LEU A 19 -0.05 3.05 7.41
C LEU A 19 0.91 1.89 7.16
N ASN A 20 1.23 1.10 8.18
CA ASN A 20 2.09 -0.07 8.02
C ASN A 20 1.45 -1.14 7.12
N LEU A 21 0.15 -1.40 7.28
CA LEU A 21 -0.59 -2.31 6.41
C LEU A 21 -0.60 -1.82 4.97
N LEU A 22 -0.82 -0.52 4.76
CA LEU A 22 -0.79 0.09 3.43
C LEU A 22 0.57 -0.03 2.76
N ILE A 23 1.66 0.21 3.52
CA ILE A 23 3.03 0.04 3.02
C ILE A 23 3.27 -1.43 2.64
N CYS A 24 2.90 -2.39 3.49
CA CYS A 24 3.07 -3.80 3.16
C CYS A 24 2.29 -4.20 1.91
N LEU A 25 1.03 -3.77 1.82
CA LEU A 25 0.19 -4.04 0.66
C LEU A 25 0.81 -3.45 -0.62
N PHE A 26 1.31 -2.21 -0.57
CA PHE A 26 1.97 -1.58 -1.71
C PHE A 26 3.19 -2.38 -2.18
N ILE A 27 4.02 -2.87 -1.24
CA ILE A 27 5.19 -3.71 -1.57
C ILE A 27 4.74 -5.02 -2.20
N ILE A 28 3.70 -5.67 -1.66
CA ILE A 28 3.17 -6.94 -2.18
C ILE A 28 2.67 -6.77 -3.61
N ILE A 29 1.81 -5.78 -3.86
CA ILE A 29 1.26 -5.50 -5.20
C ILE A 29 2.40 -5.20 -6.18
N SER A 30 3.35 -4.35 -5.78
CA SER A 30 4.48 -3.98 -6.62
C SER A 30 5.37 -5.19 -6.93
N TYR A 31 5.62 -6.05 -5.94
CA TYR A 31 6.41 -7.26 -6.13
C TYR A 31 5.75 -8.20 -7.13
N VAL A 32 4.46 -8.51 -6.94
CA VAL A 32 3.75 -9.50 -7.78
C VAL A 32 3.68 -9.05 -9.24
N TYR A 33 3.29 -7.80 -9.52
CA TYR A 33 3.19 -7.32 -10.91
C TYR A 33 4.55 -7.22 -11.60
N PHE A 34 5.61 -6.85 -10.88
CA PHE A 34 6.96 -6.89 -11.45
C PHE A 34 7.48 -8.32 -11.63
N ALA A 35 7.14 -9.22 -10.71
CA ALA A 35 7.48 -10.63 -10.82
C ALA A 35 6.77 -11.31 -12.00
N GLU A 36 5.51 -10.96 -12.28
CA GLU A 36 4.80 -11.43 -13.46
C GLU A 36 5.52 -11.02 -14.76
N ALA A 37 5.97 -9.76 -14.85
CA ALA A 37 6.63 -9.25 -16.05
C ALA A 37 8.09 -9.70 -16.21
N PHE A 38 8.83 -9.90 -15.11
CA PHE A 38 10.29 -10.09 -15.12
C PHE A 38 10.79 -11.36 -14.42
N GLY A 39 9.88 -12.17 -13.89
CA GLY A 39 10.17 -13.29 -12.99
C GLY A 39 10.28 -12.85 -11.53
N SER A 40 9.88 -13.72 -10.60
CA SER A 40 10.12 -13.51 -9.18
C SER A 40 11.59 -13.72 -8.83
N ILE A 41 11.96 -13.40 -7.58
CA ILE A 41 13.33 -13.65 -7.09
C ILE A 41 13.65 -15.15 -7.15
N SER A 42 12.68 -16.03 -6.86
CA SER A 42 12.90 -17.48 -6.89
C SER A 42 12.95 -18.06 -8.30
N THR A 43 12.24 -17.47 -9.27
CA THR A 43 12.13 -17.99 -10.65
C THR A 43 13.50 -18.26 -11.27
N VAL A 44 14.46 -17.35 -11.06
CA VAL A 44 15.83 -17.46 -11.61
C VAL A 44 16.56 -18.72 -11.14
N PHE A 45 16.21 -19.24 -9.96
CA PHE A 45 16.88 -20.38 -9.34
C PHE A 45 16.10 -21.69 -9.52
N LEU A 46 14.77 -21.60 -9.68
CA LEU A 46 13.92 -22.78 -9.85
C LEU A 46 13.88 -23.24 -11.31
N GLU A 47 13.82 -22.34 -12.29
CA GLU A 47 13.67 -22.71 -13.70
C GLU A 47 14.99 -23.03 -14.41
N SER A 48 16.10 -22.44 -13.97
CA SER A 48 17.40 -22.58 -14.65
C SER A 48 18.49 -23.05 -13.69
N GLN A 49 18.89 -24.30 -13.85
CA GLN A 49 20.10 -24.83 -13.21
C GLN A 49 21.37 -24.30 -13.87
N GLU A 50 21.27 -23.71 -15.06
CA GLU A 50 22.39 -23.07 -15.72
C GLU A 50 22.78 -21.77 -15.03
N PHE A 51 24.08 -21.48 -15.04
CA PHE A 51 24.65 -20.24 -14.51
C PHE A 51 24.40 -19.08 -15.49
N ILE A 52 23.16 -18.59 -15.52
CA ILE A 52 22.76 -17.43 -16.33
C ILE A 52 22.52 -16.25 -15.40
N LEU A 53 23.31 -15.18 -15.56
CA LEU A 53 23.09 -13.93 -14.85
C LEU A 53 21.99 -13.12 -15.55
N ARG A 54 20.92 -12.82 -14.81
CA ARG A 54 19.84 -11.93 -15.26
C ARG A 54 19.79 -10.71 -14.35
N PHE A 55 19.56 -9.53 -14.92
CA PHE A 55 19.31 -8.33 -14.12
C PHE A 55 17.95 -8.49 -13.42
N GLY A 56 17.95 -8.53 -12.08
CA GLY A 56 16.76 -8.81 -11.30
C GLY A 56 15.97 -7.55 -11.00
N ILE A 57 15.10 -7.09 -11.91
CA ILE A 57 14.27 -5.89 -11.69
C ILE A 57 13.41 -6.05 -10.41
N THR A 58 12.77 -7.20 -10.24
CA THR A 58 12.00 -7.54 -9.03
C THR A 58 12.86 -7.46 -7.77
N LEU A 59 14.10 -7.96 -7.83
CA LEU A 59 15.07 -7.89 -6.74
C LEU A 59 15.44 -6.43 -6.40
N VAL A 60 15.67 -5.58 -7.40
CA VAL A 60 15.94 -4.13 -7.22
C VAL A 60 14.78 -3.43 -6.54
N LEU A 61 13.57 -3.59 -7.09
CA LEU A 61 12.37 -2.95 -6.58
C LEU A 61 12.10 -3.37 -5.13
N PHE A 62 12.10 -4.68 -4.86
CA PHE A 62 11.83 -5.21 -3.52
C PHE A 62 12.86 -4.72 -2.49
N THR A 63 14.15 -4.74 -2.85
CA THR A 63 15.22 -4.27 -1.96
C THR A 63 15.09 -2.77 -1.68
N PHE A 64 14.86 -1.96 -2.72
CA PHE A 64 14.66 -0.52 -2.58
C PHE A 64 13.48 -0.19 -1.65
N LEU A 65 12.32 -0.80 -1.89
CA LEU A 65 11.12 -0.57 -1.07
C LEU A 65 11.30 -1.06 0.36
N SER A 66 11.98 -2.18 0.58
CA SER A 66 12.26 -2.71 1.93
C SER A 66 13.19 -1.80 2.72
N VAL A 67 14.20 -1.19 2.09
CA VAL A 67 15.07 -0.18 2.74
C VAL A 67 14.29 1.07 3.13
N LEU A 68 13.31 1.50 2.30
CA LEU A 68 12.45 2.64 2.61
C LEU A 68 11.47 2.34 3.75
N ALA A 69 10.83 1.16 3.72
CA ALA A 69 9.77 0.79 4.66
C ALA A 69 10.31 0.38 6.04
N GLY A 70 11.40 -0.40 6.07
CA GLY A 70 12.00 -0.99 7.26
C GLY A 70 11.89 -2.52 7.31
N SER A 71 12.59 -3.11 8.27
CA SER A 71 12.78 -4.56 8.37
C SER A 71 11.50 -5.38 8.54
N LEU A 72 10.57 -4.94 9.40
CA LEU A 72 9.33 -5.67 9.65
C LEU A 72 8.43 -5.71 8.42
N GLN A 73 8.29 -4.57 7.74
CA GLN A 73 7.52 -4.45 6.51
C GLN A 73 8.15 -5.27 5.39
N GLY A 74 9.49 -5.21 5.24
CA GLY A 74 10.23 -6.03 4.28
C GLY A 74 10.06 -7.53 4.53
N LEU A 75 10.13 -7.98 5.79
CA LEU A 75 9.91 -9.38 6.18
C LEU A 75 8.51 -9.87 5.80
N ILE A 76 7.47 -9.19 6.27
CA ILE A 76 6.08 -9.59 6.07
C ILE A 76 5.71 -9.56 4.59
N SER A 77 6.08 -8.46 3.90
CA SER A 77 5.74 -8.28 2.49
C SER A 77 6.51 -9.25 1.60
N GLY A 78 7.79 -9.50 1.90
CA GLY A 78 8.61 -10.46 1.15
C GLY A 78 8.04 -11.87 1.21
N PHE A 79 7.65 -12.33 2.40
CA PHE A 79 7.03 -13.64 2.56
C PHE A 79 5.70 -13.74 1.79
N LEU A 80 4.78 -12.80 2.04
CA LEU A 80 3.44 -12.85 1.46
C LEU A 80 3.45 -12.64 -0.06
N ALA A 81 4.31 -11.76 -0.57
CA ALA A 81 4.38 -11.50 -2.01
C ALA A 81 4.94 -12.69 -2.78
N GLU A 82 6.01 -13.31 -2.28
CA GLU A 82 6.57 -14.52 -2.88
C GLU A 82 5.58 -15.68 -2.80
N LEU A 83 4.93 -15.88 -1.66
CA LEU A 83 3.90 -16.92 -1.51
C LEU A 83 2.74 -16.71 -2.50
N LEU A 84 2.21 -15.49 -2.59
CA LEU A 84 1.12 -15.17 -3.52
C LEU A 84 1.52 -15.40 -4.97
N TYR A 85 2.74 -15.02 -5.34
CA TYR A 85 3.27 -15.28 -6.67
C TYR A 85 3.37 -16.79 -6.95
N GLN A 86 3.95 -17.57 -6.04
CA GLN A 86 4.07 -19.02 -6.23
C GLN A 86 2.71 -19.71 -6.32
N VAL A 87 1.73 -19.31 -5.52
CA VAL A 87 0.36 -19.87 -5.58
C VAL A 87 -0.31 -19.55 -6.92
N ALA A 88 0.01 -18.41 -7.54
CA ALA A 88 -0.57 -18.01 -8.82
C ALA A 88 0.14 -18.60 -10.05
N PHE A 89 1.46 -18.76 -10.00
CA PHE A 89 2.27 -19.07 -11.19
C PHE A 89 2.99 -20.41 -11.15
N TYR A 90 3.18 -21.03 -9.98
CA TYR A 90 3.90 -22.30 -9.85
C TYR A 90 2.95 -23.48 -9.61
N HIS A 91 3.42 -24.67 -9.95
CA HIS A 91 2.72 -25.92 -9.64
C HIS A 91 2.96 -26.39 -8.20
N GLU A 92 4.09 -26.01 -7.61
CA GLU A 92 4.51 -26.39 -6.27
C GLU A 92 4.90 -25.15 -5.47
N ILE A 93 4.67 -25.18 -4.16
CA ILE A 93 5.03 -24.10 -3.24
C ILE A 93 6.38 -24.42 -2.60
N TYR A 94 7.37 -23.58 -2.88
CA TYR A 94 8.71 -23.62 -2.29
C TYR A 94 8.79 -22.64 -1.12
N LEU A 95 8.38 -23.09 0.07
CA LEU A 95 8.34 -22.29 1.30
C LEU A 95 9.70 -21.74 1.71
N GLU A 96 10.79 -22.45 1.39
CA GLU A 96 12.16 -22.00 1.63
C GLU A 96 12.45 -20.70 0.88
N TRP A 97 11.93 -20.54 -0.34
CA TRP A 97 12.08 -19.31 -1.12
C TRP A 97 11.24 -18.17 -0.57
N CYS A 98 10.03 -18.45 -0.07
CA CYS A 98 9.23 -17.45 0.65
C CYS A 98 9.99 -16.91 1.86
N LEU A 99 10.66 -17.79 2.62
CA LEU A 99 11.48 -17.41 3.77
C LEU A 99 12.76 -16.66 3.35
N ILE A 100 13.44 -17.08 2.28
CA ILE A 100 14.63 -16.40 1.75
C ILE A 100 14.28 -14.95 1.37
N VAL A 101 13.19 -14.73 0.64
CA VAL A 101 12.75 -13.37 0.25
C VAL A 101 12.34 -12.55 1.48
N ALA A 102 11.67 -13.16 2.45
CA ALA A 102 11.36 -12.51 3.73
C ALA A 102 12.62 -12.07 4.47
N ILE A 103 13.61 -12.95 4.63
CA ILE A 103 14.87 -12.66 5.32
C ILE A 103 15.66 -11.58 4.59
N LEU A 104 15.69 -11.61 3.25
CA LEU A 104 16.28 -10.55 2.44
C LEU A 104 15.63 -9.19 2.79
N GLY A 105 14.30 -9.10 2.75
CA GLY A 105 13.55 -7.89 3.08
C GLY A 105 13.81 -7.40 4.50
N PHE A 106 13.89 -8.32 5.46
CA PHE A 106 14.26 -8.02 6.84
C PHE A 106 15.66 -7.41 6.93
N LEU A 107 16.67 -8.10 6.37
CA LEU A 107 18.08 -7.70 6.46
C LEU A 107 18.30 -6.33 5.84
N VAL A 108 17.85 -6.11 4.60
CA VAL A 108 18.02 -4.82 3.91
C VAL A 108 17.22 -3.71 4.61
N GLY A 109 16.07 -4.04 5.19
CA GLY A 109 15.25 -3.12 5.96
C GLY A 109 15.85 -2.71 7.32
N LEU A 110 16.84 -3.43 7.86
CA LEU A 110 17.53 -3.03 9.11
C LEU A 110 18.26 -1.69 8.98
N TYR A 111 18.77 -1.38 7.78
CA TYR A 111 19.48 -0.12 7.55
C TYR A 111 18.55 1.11 7.62
N LYS A 112 17.26 0.89 7.35
CA LYS A 112 16.15 1.86 7.25
C LYS A 112 16.57 3.26 6.80
N TYR A 113 16.11 3.66 5.62
CA TYR A 113 16.34 5.01 5.13
C TYR A 113 15.90 6.08 6.14
N LYS A 114 16.72 7.14 6.25
CA LYS A 114 16.42 8.34 7.03
C LYS A 114 16.56 9.55 6.10
N PRO A 115 15.70 10.58 6.21
CA PRO A 115 15.80 11.77 5.36
C PRO A 115 17.12 12.53 5.58
N LEU A 116 17.63 13.19 4.54
CA LEU A 116 18.92 13.90 4.49
C LEU A 116 20.14 13.03 4.74
N LYS A 117 19.98 11.71 4.69
CA LYS A 117 21.08 10.80 4.96
C LYS A 117 22.15 10.91 3.89
N PHE A 118 21.84 11.27 2.64
CA PHE A 118 22.83 11.24 1.56
C PHE A 118 23.44 12.59 1.21
N HIS A 119 23.12 13.65 1.97
CA HIS A 119 23.64 14.98 1.73
C HIS A 119 25.17 15.06 1.84
N GLU A 120 25.78 14.30 2.74
CA GLU A 120 27.23 14.31 3.00
C GLU A 120 28.05 13.32 2.15
N GLY A 121 27.42 12.58 1.22
CA GLY A 121 28.09 11.63 0.30
C GLY A 121 28.64 10.35 0.96
N ILE A 122 29.40 10.46 2.06
CA ILE A 122 30.02 9.34 2.80
C ILE A 122 28.98 8.30 3.23
N LYS A 123 27.75 8.73 3.51
CA LYS A 123 26.67 7.82 3.92
C LYS A 123 26.16 6.91 2.80
N ILE A 124 26.42 7.23 1.53
CA ILE A 124 26.14 6.35 0.38
C ILE A 124 27.02 5.11 0.48
N PHE A 125 28.30 5.28 0.82
CA PHE A 125 29.24 4.18 0.99
C PHE A 125 28.76 3.17 2.06
N TYR A 126 28.16 3.64 3.16
CA TYR A 126 27.58 2.72 4.15
C TYR A 126 26.37 1.94 3.63
N THR A 127 25.57 2.53 2.74
CA THR A 127 24.47 1.79 2.09
C THR A 127 25.02 0.72 1.16
N PHE A 128 26.02 1.08 0.36
CA PHE A 128 26.71 0.16 -0.53
C PHE A 128 27.32 -1.03 0.24
N LEU A 129 28.11 -0.74 1.28
CA LEU A 129 28.73 -1.74 2.14
C LEU A 129 27.67 -2.65 2.79
N MET A 130 26.57 -2.07 3.27
CA MET A 130 25.49 -2.82 3.89
C MET A 130 24.81 -3.78 2.91
N VAL A 131 24.51 -3.33 1.68
CA VAL A 131 23.91 -4.19 0.65
C VAL A 131 24.88 -5.30 0.23
N ILE A 132 26.19 -5.05 0.17
CA ILE A 132 27.21 -6.10 -0.04
C ILE A 132 27.18 -7.13 1.08
N ILE A 133 27.23 -6.69 2.33
CA ILE A 133 27.20 -7.59 3.50
C ILE A 133 25.92 -8.43 3.48
N CYS A 134 24.76 -7.82 3.21
CA CYS A 134 23.50 -8.55 3.05
C CYS A 134 23.56 -9.57 1.91
N SER A 135 24.18 -9.24 0.78
CA SER A 135 24.30 -10.16 -0.36
C SER A 135 25.16 -11.38 -0.01
N VAL A 136 26.25 -11.20 0.75
CA VAL A 136 27.09 -12.30 1.26
C VAL A 136 26.33 -13.17 2.26
N ILE A 137 25.61 -12.56 3.21
CA ILE A 137 24.81 -13.30 4.18
C ILE A 137 23.72 -14.12 3.47
N MET A 138 22.98 -13.52 2.54
CA MET A 138 21.94 -14.20 1.79
C MET A 138 22.48 -15.34 0.94
N THR A 139 23.67 -15.21 0.38
CA THR A 139 24.37 -16.30 -0.32
C THR A 139 24.56 -17.51 0.59
N GLY A 140 25.03 -17.30 1.82
CA GLY A 140 25.18 -18.37 2.81
C GLY A 140 23.82 -18.99 3.20
N ILE A 141 22.80 -18.16 3.42
CA ILE A 141 21.44 -18.63 3.77
C ILE A 141 20.86 -19.49 2.66
N ILE A 142 21.00 -19.07 1.39
CA ILE A 142 20.53 -19.84 0.23
C ILE A 142 21.23 -21.20 0.18
N ILE A 143 22.56 -21.25 0.34
CA ILE A 143 23.31 -22.52 0.35
C ILE A 143 22.81 -23.44 1.48
N ILE A 144 22.62 -22.88 2.69
CA ILE A 144 22.12 -23.64 3.85
C ILE A 144 20.72 -24.18 3.58
N PHE A 145 19.80 -23.35 3.09
CA PHE A 145 18.41 -23.74 2.84
C PHE A 145 18.35 -24.80 1.74
N GLN A 146 19.06 -24.62 0.64
CA GLN A 146 19.10 -25.60 -0.45
C GLN A 146 19.69 -26.95 0.02
N THR A 147 20.75 -26.93 0.83
CA THR A 147 21.34 -28.17 1.36
C THR A 147 20.41 -28.87 2.37
N LEU A 148 19.66 -28.11 3.17
CA LEU A 148 18.79 -28.63 4.23
C LEU A 148 17.47 -29.19 3.69
N PHE A 149 16.82 -28.47 2.77
CA PHE A 149 15.48 -28.83 2.27
C PHE A 149 15.53 -29.81 1.10
N HIS A 150 16.65 -29.87 0.36
CA HIS A 150 16.82 -30.77 -0.80
C HIS A 150 18.04 -31.69 -0.63
N PRO A 151 18.13 -32.47 0.47
CA PRO A 151 19.28 -33.32 0.71
C PRO A 151 19.41 -34.39 -0.39
N ASN A 152 20.62 -34.56 -0.91
CA ASN A 152 20.98 -35.51 -1.98
C ASN A 152 20.43 -35.21 -3.38
N GLN A 153 19.65 -34.14 -3.57
CA GLN A 153 19.19 -33.76 -4.91
C GLN A 153 20.31 -33.14 -5.74
N PHE A 154 21.16 -32.34 -5.10
CA PHE A 154 22.29 -31.67 -5.74
C PHE A 154 23.58 -31.89 -4.94
N PRO A 155 24.73 -32.12 -5.61
CA PRO A 155 26.03 -32.12 -4.95
C PRO A 155 26.38 -30.70 -4.48
N LEU A 156 27.18 -30.59 -3.42
CA LEU A 156 27.44 -29.33 -2.71
C LEU A 156 28.07 -28.25 -3.61
N ASP A 157 28.93 -28.65 -4.54
CA ASP A 157 29.55 -27.76 -5.52
C ASP A 157 28.52 -27.09 -6.44
N ILE A 158 27.50 -27.84 -6.89
CA ILE A 158 26.38 -27.29 -7.66
C ILE A 158 25.56 -26.31 -6.83
N VAL A 159 25.28 -26.62 -5.55
CA VAL A 159 24.55 -25.70 -4.66
C VAL A 159 25.32 -24.40 -4.45
N VAL A 160 26.62 -24.49 -4.18
CA VAL A 160 27.48 -23.32 -3.97
C VAL A 160 27.58 -22.48 -5.25
N LEU A 161 27.73 -23.11 -6.41
CA LEU A 161 27.90 -22.39 -7.68
C LEU A 161 26.58 -21.83 -8.21
N ASN A 162 25.58 -22.68 -8.42
CA ASN A 162 24.36 -22.34 -9.16
C ASN A 162 23.31 -21.62 -8.32
N PHE A 163 23.37 -21.72 -7.00
CA PHE A 163 22.47 -20.97 -6.12
C PHE A 163 23.23 -19.86 -5.40
N GLY A 164 24.29 -20.20 -4.67
CA GLY A 164 25.06 -19.24 -3.88
C GLY A 164 25.73 -18.16 -4.72
N LEU A 165 26.74 -18.54 -5.51
CA LEU A 165 27.52 -17.58 -6.30
C LEU A 165 26.66 -16.87 -7.35
N LYS A 166 25.71 -17.59 -7.96
CA LYS A 166 24.74 -17.00 -8.90
C LYS A 166 23.95 -15.86 -8.25
N PHE A 167 23.41 -16.08 -7.04
CA PHE A 167 22.71 -15.02 -6.30
C PHE A 167 23.64 -13.86 -5.97
N PHE A 168 24.86 -14.13 -5.49
CA PHE A 168 25.82 -13.08 -5.15
C PHE A 168 26.12 -12.17 -6.35
N LEU A 169 26.42 -12.75 -7.52
CA LEU A 169 26.70 -11.97 -8.73
C LEU A 169 25.46 -11.22 -9.22
N GLN A 170 24.28 -11.85 -9.15
CA GLN A 170 23.02 -11.19 -9.49
C GLN A 170 22.73 -10.00 -8.56
N ALA A 171 22.98 -10.15 -7.26
CA ALA A 171 22.85 -9.08 -6.29
C ALA A 171 23.85 -7.95 -6.54
N LEU A 172 25.09 -8.29 -6.93
CA LEU A 172 26.12 -7.31 -7.30
C LEU A 172 25.67 -6.43 -8.47
N ILE A 173 25.17 -7.02 -9.56
CA ILE A 173 24.71 -6.26 -10.73
C ILE A 173 23.39 -5.54 -10.49
N SER A 174 22.49 -6.12 -9.68
CA SER A 174 21.11 -5.63 -9.54
C SER A 174 21.01 -4.63 -8.40
N ILE A 175 21.42 -4.99 -7.18
CA ILE A 175 21.09 -4.19 -5.98
C ILE A 175 22.26 -3.40 -5.42
N VAL A 176 23.48 -3.94 -5.46
CA VAL A 176 24.65 -3.32 -4.80
C VAL A 176 24.93 -1.93 -5.35
N PHE A 177 24.85 -1.72 -6.67
CA PHE A 177 25.06 -0.40 -7.27
C PHE A 177 23.77 0.42 -7.44
N ILE A 178 22.68 -0.23 -7.85
CA ILE A 178 21.46 0.50 -8.25
C ILE A 178 20.67 1.01 -7.04
N VAL A 179 20.55 0.23 -5.96
CA VAL A 179 19.74 0.65 -4.80
C VAL A 179 20.32 1.90 -4.12
N PRO A 180 21.64 2.00 -3.83
CA PRO A 180 22.20 3.25 -3.32
C PRO A 180 21.95 4.45 -4.25
N LEU A 181 22.07 4.27 -5.57
CA LEU A 181 21.81 5.32 -6.54
C LEU A 181 20.35 5.80 -6.49
N LEU A 182 19.39 4.85 -6.45
CA LEU A 182 17.97 5.16 -6.31
C LEU A 182 17.66 5.88 -5.00
N LEU A 183 18.32 5.50 -3.91
CA LEU A 183 18.15 6.16 -2.61
C LEU A 183 18.70 7.59 -2.59
N VAL A 184 19.82 7.84 -3.29
CA VAL A 184 20.35 9.20 -3.48
C VAL A 184 19.38 10.05 -4.32
N LEU A 185 18.86 9.48 -5.40
CA LEU A 185 17.86 10.15 -6.24
C LEU A 185 16.60 10.48 -5.43
N TYR A 186 16.12 9.52 -4.64
CA TYR A 186 14.98 9.68 -3.75
C TYR A 186 15.20 10.79 -2.70
N ASP A 187 16.35 10.79 -2.01
CA ASP A 187 16.70 11.80 -1.01
C ASP A 187 16.83 13.19 -1.65
N LYS A 188 17.45 13.29 -2.83
CA LYS A 188 17.60 14.56 -3.55
C LYS A 188 16.27 15.14 -4.02
N ILE A 189 15.33 14.31 -4.46
CA ILE A 189 14.02 14.78 -4.95
C ILE A 189 13.08 15.13 -3.79
N LEU A 190 13.10 14.37 -2.68
CA LEU A 190 12.04 14.42 -1.66
C LEU A 190 12.48 14.90 -0.28
N ALA A 191 13.79 15.00 0.00
CA ALA A 191 14.31 15.32 1.33
C ALA A 191 15.08 16.64 1.43
N THR A 192 15.23 17.40 0.33
CA THR A 192 15.98 18.67 0.29
C THR A 192 15.49 19.68 1.32
N GLU A 193 14.19 19.93 1.38
CA GLU A 193 13.59 20.92 2.29
C GLU A 193 12.31 20.37 2.94
N GLU A 194 11.97 20.89 4.12
CA GLU A 194 10.67 20.60 4.73
C GLU A 194 9.58 21.35 3.98
N ASN A 195 8.79 20.59 3.23
CA ASN A 195 7.72 21.13 2.43
C ASN A 195 6.41 20.44 2.82
N ASP A 196 5.41 21.25 3.16
CA ASP A 196 4.03 20.80 3.32
C ASP A 196 3.31 21.06 1.99
N LEU A 197 3.32 20.06 1.10
CA LEU A 197 2.72 20.14 -0.22
C LEU A 197 1.22 19.91 -0.14
N TYR A 198 0.48 21.01 -0.14
CA TYR A 198 -0.99 21.03 -0.11
C TYR A 198 -1.54 21.41 -1.49
N TYR A 199 -1.68 20.42 -2.38
CA TYR A 199 -2.23 20.65 -3.70
C TYR A 199 -3.75 20.44 -3.70
N MET A 200 -4.51 21.47 -4.11
CA MET A 200 -5.97 21.39 -4.21
C MET A 200 -6.45 20.23 -5.06
N ILE A 201 -5.68 19.79 -6.07
CA ILE A 201 -6.03 18.63 -6.89
C ILE A 201 -6.00 17.30 -6.12
N LEU A 202 -5.14 17.19 -5.09
CA LEU A 202 -5.00 15.99 -4.26
C LEU A 202 -5.89 16.05 -3.02
N THR A 203 -6.09 17.24 -2.47
CA THR A 203 -6.84 17.43 -1.23
C THR A 203 -8.30 17.72 -1.46
N HIS A 204 -8.69 18.28 -2.62
CA HIS A 204 -10.02 18.80 -3.01
C HIS A 204 -10.77 19.55 -1.90
N HIS A 205 -10.02 20.04 -0.93
CA HIS A 205 -10.47 20.72 0.27
C HIS A 205 -9.59 21.93 0.49
N PRO A 206 -10.13 23.06 0.96
CA PRO A 206 -9.30 24.19 1.37
C PRO A 206 -8.47 23.81 2.61
N THR A 207 -7.38 24.53 2.85
CA THR A 207 -6.52 24.34 4.04
C THR A 207 -7.28 24.47 5.36
N SER A 208 -8.38 25.24 5.38
CA SER A 208 -9.30 25.36 6.52
C SER A 208 -10.02 24.04 6.87
N ALA A 209 -10.12 23.10 5.93
CA ALA A 209 -10.70 21.77 6.12
C ALA A 209 -9.62 20.66 6.17
N SER A 210 -8.45 20.98 6.74
CA SER A 210 -7.32 20.05 6.84
C SER A 210 -7.64 18.78 7.65
N ASP A 211 -8.66 18.78 8.51
CA ASP A 211 -9.15 17.60 9.23
C ASP A 211 -9.68 16.49 8.29
N HIS A 212 -10.02 16.84 7.04
CA HIS A 212 -10.45 15.92 5.98
C HIS A 212 -9.28 15.30 5.23
N THR A 213 -8.06 15.71 5.54
CA THR A 213 -6.85 15.25 4.86
C THR A 213 -6.00 14.36 5.76
N PHE A 214 -5.14 13.57 5.15
CA PHE A 214 -3.99 12.95 5.80
C PHE A 214 -2.76 13.23 4.93
N TYR A 215 -1.58 13.11 5.51
CA TYR A 215 -0.35 13.24 4.76
C TYR A 215 0.44 11.94 4.77
N LEU A 216 1.11 11.68 3.65
CA LEU A 216 2.21 10.73 3.55
C LEU A 216 3.52 11.53 3.61
N LYS A 217 4.46 11.05 4.42
CA LYS A 217 5.77 11.69 4.57
C LYS A 217 6.77 10.95 3.70
N PHE A 218 7.30 11.64 2.69
CA PHE A 218 8.37 11.16 1.83
C PHE A 218 9.63 11.98 2.13
N GLY A 219 10.63 11.37 2.76
CA GLY A 219 11.77 12.13 3.25
C GLY A 219 11.34 13.17 4.30
N ARG A 220 11.54 14.45 3.99
CA ARG A 220 11.10 15.59 4.81
C ARG A 220 9.80 16.23 4.30
N THR A 221 9.38 15.88 3.10
CA THR A 221 8.19 16.43 2.45
C THR A 221 6.94 15.71 2.93
N LYS A 222 5.92 16.48 3.36
CA LYS A 222 4.57 15.95 3.63
C LYS A 222 3.68 16.29 2.44
N ILE A 223 3.13 15.26 1.82
CA ILE A 223 2.16 15.43 0.73
C ILE A 223 0.79 15.11 1.28
N TYR A 224 -0.12 16.09 1.19
CA TYR A 224 -1.47 16.00 1.73
C TYR A 224 -2.42 15.44 0.68
N PHE A 225 -3.29 14.53 1.12
CA PHE A 225 -4.30 13.89 0.30
C PHE A 225 -5.65 13.92 1.01
N CYS A 226 -6.74 13.92 0.25
CA CYS A 226 -8.04 13.65 0.83
C CYS A 226 -8.10 12.24 1.41
N SER A 227 -8.57 12.13 2.65
CA SER A 227 -8.82 10.87 3.33
C SER A 227 -9.77 9.95 2.55
N ARG A 228 -10.92 10.45 2.12
CA ARG A 228 -11.96 9.64 1.45
C ARG A 228 -11.56 9.27 0.02
N CYS A 229 -11.11 10.22 -0.79
CA CYS A 229 -10.72 9.96 -2.17
C CYS A 229 -9.53 9.00 -2.25
N SER A 230 -8.53 9.16 -1.39
CA SER A 230 -7.44 8.17 -1.31
C SER A 230 -7.96 6.82 -0.86
N GLY A 231 -8.90 6.77 0.09
CA GLY A 231 -9.61 5.53 0.43
C GLY A 231 -10.19 4.87 -0.81
N VAL A 232 -10.98 5.59 -1.62
CA VAL A 232 -11.60 5.08 -2.85
C VAL A 232 -10.56 4.56 -3.84
N ILE A 233 -9.48 5.31 -4.10
CA ILE A 233 -8.41 4.88 -5.00
C ILE A 233 -7.72 3.61 -4.48
N LEU A 234 -7.36 3.59 -3.19
CA LEU A 234 -6.71 2.44 -2.57
C LEU A 234 -7.62 1.20 -2.56
N GLY A 235 -8.92 1.40 -2.33
CA GLY A 235 -9.92 0.34 -2.37
C GLY A 235 -10.07 -0.25 -3.77
N GLY A 236 -10.14 0.59 -4.79
CA GLY A 236 -10.20 0.16 -6.19
C GLY A 236 -8.94 -0.60 -6.60
N LEU A 237 -7.75 -0.05 -6.33
CA LEU A 237 -6.47 -0.71 -6.64
C LEU A 237 -6.32 -2.06 -5.92
N PHE A 238 -6.72 -2.12 -4.64
CA PHE A 238 -6.73 -3.37 -3.90
C PHE A 238 -7.70 -4.39 -4.50
N ALA A 239 -8.92 -3.96 -4.85
CA ALA A 239 -9.92 -4.83 -5.44
C ALA A 239 -9.46 -5.38 -6.81
N VAL A 240 -8.87 -4.54 -7.66
CA VAL A 240 -8.27 -4.96 -8.92
C VAL A 240 -7.22 -6.04 -8.69
N PHE A 241 -6.27 -5.78 -7.78
CA PHE A 241 -5.23 -6.75 -7.44
C PHE A 241 -5.81 -8.05 -6.87
N ALA A 242 -6.73 -7.96 -5.91
CA ALA A 242 -7.34 -9.14 -5.28
C ALA A 242 -8.13 -9.97 -6.28
N THR A 243 -8.95 -9.34 -7.14
CA THR A 243 -9.67 -10.04 -8.21
C THR A 243 -8.70 -10.71 -9.16
N HIS A 244 -7.70 -9.98 -9.67
CA HIS A 244 -6.70 -10.54 -10.59
C HIS A 244 -5.99 -11.76 -9.99
N MET A 245 -5.56 -11.67 -8.72
CA MET A 245 -4.93 -12.79 -8.02
C MET A 245 -5.89 -13.98 -7.85
N LEU A 246 -7.16 -13.74 -7.49
CA LEU A 246 -8.15 -14.82 -7.37
C LEU A 246 -8.38 -15.52 -8.71
N GLU A 247 -8.48 -14.75 -9.80
CA GLU A 247 -8.69 -15.32 -11.14
C GLU A 247 -7.49 -16.16 -11.59
N LEU A 248 -6.26 -15.70 -11.34
CA LEU A 248 -5.04 -16.47 -11.62
C LEU A 248 -4.99 -17.77 -10.81
N VAL A 249 -5.20 -17.68 -9.49
CA VAL A 249 -5.07 -18.83 -8.57
C VAL A 249 -6.14 -19.89 -8.82
N PHE A 250 -7.38 -19.48 -9.06
CA PHE A 250 -8.50 -20.40 -9.25
C PHE A 250 -8.79 -20.73 -10.72
N GLN A 251 -8.08 -20.10 -11.67
CA GLN A 251 -8.29 -20.25 -13.12
C GLN A 251 -9.76 -20.07 -13.52
N THR A 252 -10.44 -19.11 -12.89
CA THR A 252 -11.86 -18.79 -13.12
C THR A 252 -12.03 -17.29 -13.26
N GLU A 253 -12.98 -16.88 -14.10
CA GLU A 253 -13.42 -15.49 -14.17
C GLU A 253 -14.25 -15.12 -12.93
N PHE A 254 -14.17 -13.85 -12.53
CA PHE A 254 -14.98 -13.34 -11.42
C PHE A 254 -16.49 -13.35 -11.77
N ASN A 255 -17.30 -13.88 -10.86
CA ASN A 255 -18.73 -14.06 -11.07
C ASN A 255 -19.51 -12.72 -11.02
N GLY A 256 -20.34 -12.46 -12.05
CA GLY A 256 -21.12 -11.23 -12.17
C GLY A 256 -22.29 -11.09 -11.19
N GLU A 257 -22.91 -12.21 -10.78
CA GLU A 257 -23.95 -12.23 -9.73
C GLU A 257 -23.39 -11.84 -8.36
N LEU A 258 -22.19 -12.35 -8.02
CA LEU A 258 -21.47 -11.98 -6.80
C LEU A 258 -21.08 -10.50 -6.85
N ALA A 259 -20.59 -10.02 -7.99
CA ALA A 259 -20.30 -8.61 -8.19
C ALA A 259 -21.56 -7.74 -7.96
N LEU A 260 -22.71 -8.14 -8.50
CA LEU A 260 -23.99 -7.46 -8.29
C LEU A 260 -24.37 -7.39 -6.80
N LEU A 261 -24.18 -8.48 -6.06
CA LEU A 261 -24.42 -8.51 -4.62
C LEU A 261 -23.46 -7.56 -3.87
N LEU A 262 -22.18 -7.57 -4.22
CA LEU A 262 -21.17 -6.73 -3.58
C LEU A 262 -21.43 -5.25 -3.79
N ILE A 263 -21.88 -4.82 -4.98
CA ILE A 263 -22.21 -3.41 -5.22
C ILE A 263 -23.48 -2.93 -4.48
N ILE A 264 -24.33 -3.85 -4.01
CA ILE A 264 -25.49 -3.55 -3.14
C ILE A 264 -25.08 -3.43 -1.66
N ILE A 265 -24.05 -4.17 -1.23
CA ILE A 265 -23.69 -4.25 0.19
C ILE A 265 -22.60 -3.23 0.53
N LEU A 266 -21.55 -3.17 -0.28
CA LEU A 266 -20.34 -2.40 0.03
C LEU A 266 -20.59 -0.88 0.17
N PRO A 267 -21.42 -0.20 -0.65
CA PRO A 267 -21.63 1.24 -0.47
C PRO A 267 -22.35 1.63 0.84
N ILE A 268 -23.04 0.69 1.50
CA ILE A 268 -23.88 0.98 2.68
C ILE A 268 -23.07 1.63 3.82
N PRO A 269 -21.94 1.06 4.30
CA PRO A 269 -21.07 1.74 5.27
C PRO A 269 -20.69 3.17 4.89
N GLY A 270 -20.43 3.44 3.61
CA GLY A 270 -20.08 4.78 3.13
C GLY A 270 -21.23 5.77 3.21
N ILE A 271 -22.44 5.33 2.86
CA ILE A 271 -23.64 6.16 2.97
C ILE A 271 -24.01 6.43 4.42
N VAL A 272 -23.89 5.43 5.30
CA VAL A 272 -24.12 5.62 6.74
C VAL A 272 -23.09 6.57 7.34
N ASP A 273 -21.81 6.39 7.00
CA ASP A 273 -20.73 7.25 7.46
C ASP A 273 -20.95 8.71 7.04
N TRP A 274 -21.18 8.93 5.75
CA TRP A 274 -21.38 10.25 5.18
C TRP A 274 -22.72 10.87 5.61
N GLY A 275 -23.81 10.11 5.62
CA GLY A 275 -25.14 10.58 6.01
C GLY A 275 -25.20 11.04 7.46
N THR A 276 -24.61 10.27 8.39
CA THR A 276 -24.54 10.68 9.81
C THR A 276 -23.69 11.94 10.01
N GLN A 277 -22.65 12.15 9.19
CA GLN A 277 -21.86 13.39 9.19
C GLN A 277 -22.67 14.56 8.62
N ARG A 278 -23.34 14.36 7.48
CA ARG A 278 -24.10 15.42 6.80
C ARG A 278 -25.30 15.89 7.62
N LEU A 279 -25.92 14.97 8.37
CA LEU A 279 -27.00 15.28 9.31
C LEU A 279 -26.51 15.87 10.64
N LEU A 280 -25.22 16.20 10.76
CA LEU A 280 -24.62 16.78 11.97
C LEU A 280 -24.85 15.91 13.22
N LEU A 281 -24.93 14.58 13.07
CA LEU A 281 -25.10 13.65 14.19
C LEU A 281 -23.76 13.29 14.84
N ARG A 282 -22.67 13.38 14.06
CA ARG A 282 -21.31 13.18 14.56
C ARG A 282 -20.28 13.87 13.69
N LYS A 283 -19.09 14.11 14.26
CA LYS A 283 -17.91 14.51 13.51
C LYS A 283 -17.28 13.29 12.84
N SER A 284 -16.71 13.51 11.66
CA SER A 284 -15.96 12.49 10.95
C SER A 284 -14.54 12.38 11.49
N THR A 285 -13.95 11.19 11.40
CA THR A 285 -12.52 10.98 11.64
C THR A 285 -11.82 10.62 10.33
N THR A 286 -10.53 10.92 10.22
CA THR A 286 -9.67 10.52 9.09
C THR A 286 -9.75 9.01 8.83
N GLY A 287 -9.67 8.20 9.88
CA GLY A 287 -9.74 6.74 9.77
C GLY A 287 -11.07 6.26 9.18
N SER A 288 -12.19 6.80 9.67
CA SER A 288 -13.53 6.49 9.14
C SER A 288 -13.65 6.87 7.66
N ARG A 289 -13.15 8.06 7.26
CA ARG A 289 -13.15 8.54 5.88
C ARG A 289 -12.36 7.63 4.94
N ILE A 290 -11.15 7.21 5.36
CA ILE A 290 -10.31 6.31 4.55
C ILE A 290 -10.97 4.94 4.43
N PHE A 291 -11.46 4.38 5.53
CA PHE A 291 -12.08 3.04 5.54
C PHE A 291 -13.35 3.00 4.68
N THR A 292 -14.26 3.94 4.84
CA THR A 292 -15.47 3.97 4.01
C THR A 292 -15.19 4.31 2.56
N GLY A 293 -14.20 5.18 2.29
CA GLY A 293 -13.67 5.38 0.95
C GLY A 293 -13.15 4.08 0.34
N PHE A 294 -12.36 3.31 1.09
CA PHE A 294 -11.81 2.02 0.65
C PHE A 294 -12.92 1.03 0.26
N ILE A 295 -13.97 0.91 1.07
CA ILE A 295 -15.10 0.04 0.76
C ILE A 295 -15.82 0.51 -0.52
N ILE A 296 -16.05 1.83 -0.69
CA ILE A 296 -16.65 2.38 -1.91
C ILE A 296 -15.76 2.07 -3.13
N GLY A 297 -14.44 2.22 -3.01
CA GLY A 297 -13.49 1.88 -4.07
C GLY A 297 -13.60 0.43 -4.55
N ASN A 298 -13.75 -0.51 -3.62
CA ASN A 298 -14.00 -1.91 -3.95
C ASN A 298 -15.32 -2.08 -4.72
N ALA A 299 -16.40 -1.42 -4.28
CA ALA A 299 -17.68 -1.45 -4.98
C ALA A 299 -17.57 -0.93 -6.43
N LEU A 300 -16.84 0.17 -6.64
CA LEU A 300 -16.63 0.75 -7.97
C LEU A 300 -15.89 -0.22 -8.91
N HIS A 301 -14.90 -0.96 -8.40
CA HIS A 301 -14.24 -2.01 -9.18
C HIS A 301 -15.23 -3.11 -9.57
N PHE A 302 -16.01 -3.63 -8.62
CA PHE A 302 -16.96 -4.72 -8.88
C PHE A 302 -18.08 -4.35 -9.86
N MET A 303 -18.44 -3.07 -9.98
CA MET A 303 -19.37 -2.61 -11.03
C MET A 303 -18.88 -2.96 -12.46
N SER A 304 -17.58 -3.11 -12.69
CA SER A 304 -17.06 -3.48 -14.02
C SER A 304 -17.46 -4.91 -14.46
N PHE A 305 -17.83 -5.78 -13.51
CA PHE A 305 -18.24 -7.16 -13.77
C PHE A 305 -19.75 -7.34 -13.95
N THR A 306 -20.54 -6.28 -13.77
CA THR A 306 -22.02 -6.37 -13.81
C THR A 306 -22.61 -6.05 -15.18
N TYR A 307 -21.82 -6.13 -16.26
CA TYR A 307 -22.28 -5.80 -17.62
C TYR A 307 -23.56 -6.55 -18.04
N LYS A 308 -23.66 -7.86 -17.73
CA LYS A 308 -24.87 -8.66 -18.00
C LYS A 308 -26.10 -8.20 -17.19
N TYR A 309 -25.88 -7.50 -16.08
CA TYR A 309 -26.91 -6.97 -15.17
C TYR A 309 -27.03 -5.45 -15.24
N TYR A 310 -26.65 -4.84 -16.37
CA TYR A 310 -26.59 -3.38 -16.55
C TYR A 310 -27.85 -2.66 -16.06
N PHE A 311 -29.03 -3.18 -16.37
CA PHE A 311 -30.30 -2.61 -15.91
C PHE A 311 -30.42 -2.57 -14.38
N PHE A 312 -30.06 -3.66 -13.69
CA PHE A 312 -30.08 -3.70 -12.22
C PHE A 312 -29.01 -2.79 -11.62
N THR A 313 -27.81 -2.77 -12.20
CA THR A 313 -26.74 -1.84 -11.78
C THR A 313 -27.22 -0.39 -11.86
N PHE A 314 -27.89 -0.01 -12.95
CA PHE A 314 -28.44 1.34 -13.12
C PHE A 314 -29.52 1.65 -12.07
N MET A 315 -30.44 0.72 -11.80
CA MET A 315 -31.44 0.89 -10.73
C MET A 315 -30.80 1.08 -9.35
N ILE A 316 -29.77 0.29 -9.02
CA ILE A 316 -29.03 0.40 -7.75
C ILE A 316 -28.38 1.79 -7.63
N LEU A 317 -27.76 2.29 -8.71
CA LEU A 317 -27.20 3.64 -8.73
C LEU A 317 -28.26 4.71 -8.50
N ILE A 318 -29.42 4.63 -9.16
CA ILE A 318 -30.53 5.57 -8.94
C ILE A 318 -30.95 5.59 -7.47
N ILE A 319 -31.12 4.41 -6.86
CA ILE A 319 -31.52 4.29 -5.46
C ILE A 319 -30.49 4.97 -4.56
N TYR A 320 -29.20 4.69 -4.74
CA TYR A 320 -28.16 5.31 -3.92
C TYR A 320 -28.05 6.81 -4.10
N PHE A 321 -28.09 7.32 -5.34
CA PHE A 321 -28.07 8.76 -5.60
C PHE A 321 -29.30 9.45 -5.03
N SER A 322 -30.47 8.79 -5.03
CA SER A 322 -31.69 9.30 -4.41
C SER A 322 -31.56 9.40 -2.89
N ILE A 323 -30.99 8.37 -2.24
CA ILE A 323 -30.70 8.39 -0.80
C ILE A 323 -29.71 9.51 -0.45
N ILE A 324 -28.62 9.64 -1.21
CA ILE A 324 -27.64 10.72 -1.03
C ILE A 324 -28.31 12.08 -1.19
N GLY A 325 -29.14 12.27 -2.22
CA GLY A 325 -29.88 13.51 -2.46
C GLY A 325 -30.80 13.87 -1.29
N ALA A 326 -31.54 12.90 -0.76
CA ALA A 326 -32.37 13.09 0.43
C ALA A 326 -31.54 13.50 1.66
N LEU A 327 -30.40 12.84 1.89
CA LEU A 327 -29.49 13.18 3.00
C LEU A 327 -28.87 14.58 2.84
N ILE A 328 -28.51 15.00 1.63
CA ILE A 328 -28.05 16.37 1.34
C ILE A 328 -29.15 17.37 1.73
N TYR A 329 -30.38 17.13 1.26
CA TYR A 329 -31.53 18.00 1.50
C TYR A 329 -31.82 18.16 3.00
N PHE A 330 -31.96 17.05 3.73
CA PHE A 330 -32.23 17.08 5.17
C PHE A 330 -31.07 17.67 5.97
N GLY A 331 -29.82 17.38 5.59
CA GLY A 331 -28.64 17.95 6.22
C GLY A 331 -28.59 19.47 6.05
N HIS A 332 -28.86 19.96 4.84
CA HIS A 332 -28.91 21.40 4.57
C HIS A 332 -30.04 22.09 5.35
N LYS A 333 -31.24 21.49 5.38
CA LYS A 333 -32.37 22.01 6.16
C LYS A 333 -32.01 22.14 7.65
N LYS A 334 -31.33 21.14 8.21
CA LYS A 334 -30.88 21.15 9.61
C LYS A 334 -29.82 22.22 9.87
N GLU A 335 -28.83 22.33 8.99
CA GLU A 335 -27.77 23.34 9.04
C GLU A 335 -28.35 24.77 9.03
N MET A 336 -29.30 25.06 8.14
CA MET A 336 -29.97 26.35 8.09
C MET A 336 -30.82 26.64 9.34
N LYS A 337 -31.43 25.64 9.96
CA LYS A 337 -32.18 25.82 11.22
C LYS A 337 -31.24 26.25 12.36
N LEU A 338 -30.08 25.59 12.48
CA LEU A 338 -29.09 25.91 13.50
C LEU A 338 -28.50 27.32 13.32
N LEU A 339 -28.21 27.73 12.08
CA LEU A 339 -27.72 29.09 11.82
C LEU A 339 -28.75 30.16 12.20
N ARG A 340 -30.04 29.93 11.94
CA ARG A 340 -31.10 30.86 12.37
C ARG A 340 -31.18 30.98 13.90
N MET A 341 -31.03 29.86 14.61
CA MET A 341 -31.00 29.83 16.08
C MET A 341 -29.79 30.60 16.63
N GLU A 342 -28.64 30.51 15.98
CA GLU A 342 -27.42 31.24 16.37
C GLU A 342 -27.55 32.75 16.12
N ASP A 343 -28.14 33.15 15.00
CA ASP A 343 -28.27 34.57 14.61
C ASP A 343 -29.45 35.28 15.31
N TYR A 344 -30.52 34.56 15.66
CA TYR A 344 -31.78 35.12 16.18
C TYR A 344 -32.38 34.27 17.30
N PRO A 345 -31.75 34.21 18.48
CA PRO A 345 -32.19 33.33 19.57
C PRO A 345 -33.60 33.62 20.11
N TYR A 346 -34.11 34.83 19.90
CA TYR A 346 -35.42 35.29 20.40
C TYR A 346 -36.60 34.96 19.48
N LEU A 347 -36.37 34.53 18.24
CA LEU A 347 -37.46 34.21 17.31
C LEU A 347 -38.08 32.83 17.55
N ASP A 348 -37.39 31.94 18.27
CA ASP A 348 -37.91 30.60 18.60
C ASP A 348 -38.78 30.60 19.87
N GLU A 349 -38.78 31.67 20.69
CA GLU A 349 -39.61 31.73 21.92
C GLU A 349 -41.11 31.97 21.61
N GLU A 350 -41.45 32.44 20.41
CA GLU A 350 -42.84 32.76 20.02
C GLU A 350 -43.58 31.63 19.29
N GLU A 351 -42.91 30.54 18.87
CA GLU A 351 -43.57 29.41 18.18
C GLU A 351 -44.08 28.29 19.12
N ASP A 352 -43.72 28.35 20.41
CA ASP A 352 -44.12 27.35 21.44
C ASP A 352 -45.25 27.84 22.39
N GLU A 353 -45.84 29.02 22.15
CA GLU A 353 -47.13 29.47 22.73
C GLU A 353 -48.30 29.22 21.78
#